data_AF-A0A496L0L1-F1
#
_entry.id   AF-A0A496L0L1-F1
#
_cell.length_a   1.000
_cell.length_b   1.000
_cell.length_c   1.000
_cell.angle_alpha   90.00
_cell.angle_beta   90.00
_cell.angle_gamma   90.00
#
_symmetry.space_group_name_H-M   'P 1'
#
loop_
_entity.id
_entity.type
_entity.pdbx_description
1 polymer ?
#
loop_
_entity_poly.entity_id
_entity_poly.type
_entity_poly.pdbx_seq_one_letter_code
_entity_poly.pdbx_strand_id
1 'polypeptide(L)'
;DNWQRFCIDVVIGSNADKRIGVENLIAFPRYTMEFVEATTLRNDSVTKKFVERKGVLCQYPLQKPSEHSFFRPTIVCSLLMVIVVLVSFWGWKRGRYFAWLDFVLFLICGLMGLVVFYLMFFSTHPLVDANYNLLWLNPLMVVFAFLLLNKKWRGWLSYFAILNAFATIAAIIILLTRIQIMHASFLSLMAMMLVRSLMFFQQNFRRKT
;
A
#
# COMPACT_ATOMS: atom_id res chain seq x y z
N ASP A 1 -7.78 8.96 5.96
CA ASP A 1 -8.19 8.24 4.76
C ASP A 1 -8.29 9.24 3.61
N ASN A 2 -7.16 9.50 2.94
CA ASN A 2 -7.07 10.40 1.79
C ASN A 2 -6.13 9.78 0.75
N TRP A 3 -6.22 10.26 -0.49
CA TRP A 3 -5.42 9.72 -1.60
C TRP A 3 -3.92 9.94 -1.43
N GLN A 4 -3.52 11.05 -0.79
CA GLN A 4 -2.11 11.30 -0.51
C GLN A 4 -1.51 10.22 0.39
N ARG A 5 -2.18 9.88 1.49
CA ARG A 5 -1.74 8.81 2.40
C ARG A 5 -1.80 7.46 1.71
N PHE A 6 -2.84 7.18 0.92
CA PHE A 6 -2.90 5.95 0.11
C PHE A 6 -1.64 5.80 -0.75
N CYS A 7 -1.27 6.83 -1.51
CA CYS A 7 -0.09 6.80 -2.38
C CYS A 7 1.21 6.66 -1.58
N ILE A 8 1.35 7.39 -0.47
CA ILE A 8 2.54 7.28 0.40
C ILE A 8 2.69 5.87 0.97
N ASP A 9 1.61 5.31 1.50
CA ASP A 9 1.59 3.98 2.12
C ASP A 9 1.83 2.84 1.09
N VAL A 10 1.68 3.09 -0.22
CA VAL A 10 2.10 2.13 -1.26
C VAL A 10 3.62 2.03 -1.31
N VAL A 11 4.32 3.15 -1.21
CA VAL A 11 5.75 3.26 -1.51
C VAL A 11 6.64 3.12 -0.28
N ILE A 12 6.13 3.54 0.88
CA ILE A 12 6.84 3.43 2.15
C ILE A 12 6.84 1.98 2.65
N GLY A 13 7.99 1.53 3.15
CA GLY A 13 8.18 0.22 3.75
C GLY A 13 8.16 0.24 5.27
N SER A 14 8.33 -0.94 5.87
CA SER A 14 8.24 -1.17 7.33
C SER A 14 9.27 -0.39 8.15
N ASN A 15 10.38 0.06 7.55
CA ASN A 15 11.37 0.88 8.23
C ASN A 15 10.81 2.23 8.71
N ALA A 16 9.79 2.77 8.05
CA ALA A 16 9.15 4.02 8.47
C ALA A 16 8.29 3.88 9.72
N ASP A 17 7.88 2.66 10.08
CA ASP A 17 7.06 2.38 11.26
C ASP A 17 7.90 2.19 12.53
N LYS A 18 9.24 2.23 12.40
CA LYS A 18 10.16 2.11 13.54
C LYS A 18 10.05 3.33 14.45
N ARG A 19 10.09 3.09 15.77
CA ARG A 19 10.16 4.18 16.75
C ARG A 19 11.46 4.96 16.56
N ILE A 20 11.33 6.28 16.52
CA ILE A 20 12.46 7.20 16.45
C ILE A 20 12.91 7.59 17.86
N GLY A 21 14.22 7.63 18.08
CA GLY A 21 14.83 8.13 19.32
C GLY A 21 14.57 9.63 19.51
N VAL A 22 14.63 10.09 20.76
CA VAL A 22 14.32 11.48 21.12
C VAL A 22 15.32 12.45 20.46
N GLU A 23 16.57 12.05 20.37
CA GLU A 23 17.63 12.76 19.66
C GLU A 23 17.32 12.96 18.18
N ASN A 24 16.68 11.99 17.53
CA ASN A 24 16.31 12.08 16.12
C ASN A 24 15.04 12.93 15.91
N LEU A 25 14.24 13.15 16.95
CA LEU A 25 13.07 14.04 16.87
C LEU A 25 13.48 15.49 16.54
N ILE A 26 14.68 15.91 16.91
CA ILE A 26 15.17 17.27 16.64
C ILE A 26 15.30 17.58 15.14
N ALA A 27 15.30 16.57 14.27
CA ALA A 27 15.29 16.75 12.82
C ALA A 27 13.93 17.28 12.30
N PHE A 28 12.85 17.12 13.07
CA PHE A 28 11.52 17.57 12.68
C PHE A 28 11.25 18.96 13.27
N PRO A 29 10.98 19.98 12.43
CA PRO A 29 10.88 21.38 12.87
C PRO A 29 9.96 21.63 14.05
N ARG A 30 8.84 20.89 14.12
CA ARG A 30 7.88 20.98 15.22
C ARG A 30 8.51 20.57 16.55
N TYR A 31 9.15 19.41 16.61
CA TYR A 31 9.76 18.92 17.84
C TYR A 31 10.99 19.73 18.20
N THR A 32 11.78 20.19 17.23
CA THR A 32 12.87 21.16 17.47
C THR A 32 12.35 22.40 18.19
N MET A 33 11.23 22.97 17.73
CA MET A 33 10.63 24.14 18.35
C MET A 33 10.17 23.84 19.79
N GLU A 34 9.55 22.69 20.03
CA GLU A 34 9.12 22.25 21.36
C GLU A 34 10.33 22.04 22.30
N PHE A 35 11.42 21.43 21.83
CA PHE A 35 12.65 21.22 22.62
C PHE A 35 13.36 22.54 22.95
N VAL A 36 13.51 23.43 21.97
CA VAL A 36 14.14 24.73 22.17
C VAL A 36 13.33 25.59 23.15
N GLU A 37 12.01 25.55 23.06
CA GLU A 37 11.10 26.23 24.00
C GLU A 37 11.22 25.70 25.44
N ALA A 38 11.41 24.39 25.60
CA ALA A 38 11.61 23.76 26.91
C ALA A 38 13.03 23.96 27.49
N THR A 39 13.98 24.45 26.69
CA THR A 39 15.40 24.59 27.11
C THR A 39 15.60 25.75 28.08
N THR A 40 16.41 25.54 29.12
CA THR A 40 16.79 26.57 30.10
C THR A 40 18.30 26.73 30.15
N LEU A 41 18.76 27.97 30.31
CA LEU A 41 20.14 28.34 30.55
C LEU A 41 20.36 28.40 32.07
N ARG A 42 21.37 27.70 32.57
CA ARG A 42 21.77 27.73 33.97
C ARG A 42 23.15 28.37 34.08
N ASN A 43 23.23 29.48 34.81
CA ASN A 43 24.48 30.03 35.32
C ASN A 43 24.54 29.81 36.84
N ASP A 44 25.73 29.95 37.44
CA ASP A 44 26.04 29.59 38.84
C ASP A 44 24.99 30.02 39.90
N SER A 45 24.23 31.09 39.64
CA SER A 45 23.20 31.61 40.55
C SER A 45 21.79 31.76 39.96
N VAL A 46 21.60 31.59 38.63
CA VAL A 46 20.30 31.88 37.98
C VAL A 46 20.00 30.90 36.85
N THR A 47 18.79 30.34 36.86
CA THR A 47 18.21 29.59 35.74
C THR A 47 17.25 30.49 34.97
N LYS A 48 17.49 30.71 33.68
CA LYS A 48 16.65 31.52 32.77
C LYS A 48 16.19 30.67 31.59
N LYS A 49 14.99 30.93 31.06
CA LYS A 49 14.54 30.29 29.81
C LYS A 49 15.42 30.68 28.63
N PHE A 50 15.68 29.74 27.73
CA PHE A 50 16.44 29.99 26.50
C PHE A 50 15.64 30.83 25.50
N VAL A 51 14.33 30.58 25.39
CA VAL A 51 13.41 31.32 24.51
C VAL A 51 12.72 32.43 25.30
N GLU A 52 12.86 33.66 24.84
CA GLU A 52 12.21 34.84 25.43
C GLU A 52 10.76 35.01 24.95
N ARG A 53 10.50 34.82 23.65
CA ARG A 53 9.16 34.96 23.05
C ARG A 53 8.96 33.99 21.88
N LYS A 54 7.76 33.43 21.78
CA LYS A 54 7.26 32.63 20.66
C LYS A 54 6.04 33.30 20.04
N GLY A 55 5.87 33.20 18.73
CA GLY A 55 4.73 33.75 18.02
C GLY A 55 4.48 33.03 16.70
N VAL A 56 3.25 33.15 16.18
CA VAL A 56 2.88 32.66 14.85
C VAL A 56 3.10 33.79 13.86
N LEU A 57 3.99 33.59 12.89
CA LEU A 57 4.28 34.60 11.86
C LEU A 57 3.21 34.61 10.75
N CYS A 58 2.66 33.45 10.41
CA CYS A 58 1.65 33.30 9.39
C CYS A 58 0.71 32.16 9.75
N GLN A 59 -0.60 32.42 9.72
CA GLN A 59 -1.61 31.42 9.98
C GLN A 59 -2.30 31.07 8.67
N TYR A 60 -1.95 29.92 8.12
CA TYR A 60 -2.64 29.39 6.94
C TYR A 60 -3.92 28.71 7.37
N PRO A 61 -5.04 28.91 6.65
CA PRO A 61 -6.23 28.10 6.86
C PRO A 61 -5.88 26.65 6.53
N LEU A 62 -5.78 25.81 7.56
CA LEU A 62 -5.70 24.37 7.39
C LEU A 62 -7.03 23.94 6.77
N GLN A 63 -7.09 23.81 5.45
CA GLN A 63 -8.17 23.10 4.79
C GLN A 63 -8.09 21.65 5.25
N LYS A 64 -8.84 21.31 6.30
CA LYS A 64 -9.06 19.91 6.65
C LYS A 64 -9.70 19.27 5.41
N PRO A 65 -9.11 18.20 4.85
CA PRO A 65 -9.74 17.51 3.73
C PRO A 65 -11.16 17.17 4.13
N SER A 66 -12.13 17.53 3.29
CA SER A 66 -13.56 17.43 3.62
C SER A 66 -13.88 16.07 4.22
N GLU A 67 -14.26 16.06 5.51
CA GLU A 67 -14.56 14.83 6.24
C GLU A 67 -15.83 14.13 5.70
N HIS A 68 -16.52 14.69 4.71
CA HIS A 68 -17.73 14.10 4.13
C HIS A 68 -17.61 13.69 2.66
N SER A 69 -16.40 13.63 2.09
CA SER A 69 -16.26 13.16 0.71
C SER A 69 -16.50 11.65 0.61
N PHE A 70 -17.41 11.23 -0.26
CA PHE A 70 -17.59 9.83 -0.65
C PHE A 70 -16.38 9.31 -1.45
N PHE A 71 -15.54 10.20 -1.98
CA PHE A 71 -14.38 9.86 -2.79
C PHE A 71 -13.13 9.55 -1.95
N ARG A 72 -13.28 8.63 -1.01
CA ARG A 72 -12.20 8.13 -0.15
C ARG A 72 -11.60 6.84 -0.72
N PRO A 73 -10.28 6.62 -0.59
CA PRO A 73 -9.65 5.38 -1.06
C PRO A 73 -10.31 4.12 -0.53
N THR A 74 -10.69 4.07 0.76
CA THR A 74 -11.36 2.89 1.34
C THR A 74 -12.66 2.56 0.60
N ILE A 75 -13.55 3.55 0.48
CA ILE A 75 -14.86 3.40 -0.18
C ILE A 75 -14.68 2.99 -1.64
N VAL A 76 -13.80 3.69 -2.38
CA VAL A 76 -13.58 3.43 -3.81
C VAL A 76 -12.98 2.04 -4.04
N CYS A 77 -11.97 1.64 -3.27
CA CYS A 77 -11.37 0.32 -3.39
C CYS A 77 -12.32 -0.80 -2.96
N SER A 78 -13.11 -0.60 -1.90
CA SER A 78 -14.14 -1.55 -1.47
C SER A 78 -15.24 -1.71 -2.52
N LEU A 79 -15.72 -0.61 -3.11
CA LEU A 79 -16.72 -0.66 -4.18
C LEU A 79 -16.18 -1.39 -5.41
N LEU A 80 -14.94 -1.08 -5.82
CA LEU A 80 -14.27 -1.78 -6.92
C LEU A 80 -14.17 -3.29 -6.65
N MET A 81 -13.74 -3.69 -5.45
CA MET A 81 -13.68 -5.08 -5.02
C MET A 81 -15.05 -5.76 -5.15
N VAL A 82 -16.13 -5.13 -4.63
CA VAL A 82 -17.49 -5.68 -4.71
C VAL A 82 -17.92 -5.86 -6.17
N ILE A 83 -17.73 -4.86 -7.02
CA ILE A 83 -18.08 -4.92 -8.45
C ILE A 83 -17.35 -6.08 -9.12
N VAL A 84 -16.03 -6.18 -8.94
CA VAL A 84 -15.21 -7.24 -9.55
C VAL A 84 -15.65 -8.62 -9.07
N VAL A 85 -15.90 -8.79 -7.77
CA VAL A 85 -16.36 -10.07 -7.22
C VAL A 85 -17.74 -10.44 -7.77
N LEU A 86 -18.68 -9.50 -7.84
CA LEU A 86 -20.02 -9.74 -8.39
C LEU A 86 -19.98 -10.12 -9.88
N VAL A 87 -19.21 -9.38 -10.69
CA VAL A 87 -19.00 -9.70 -12.11
C VAL A 87 -18.37 -11.10 -12.26
N SER A 88 -17.39 -11.42 -11.42
CA SER A 88 -16.73 -12.72 -11.43
C SER A 88 -17.68 -13.86 -11.07
N PHE A 89 -18.50 -13.67 -10.03
CA PHE A 89 -19.51 -14.64 -9.61
C PHE A 89 -20.59 -14.84 -10.68
N TRP A 90 -21.08 -13.76 -11.29
CA TRP A 90 -22.04 -13.83 -12.38
C TRP A 90 -21.49 -14.55 -13.61
N GLY A 91 -20.23 -14.28 -13.96
CA GLY A 91 -19.51 -15.01 -15.02
C GLY A 91 -19.44 -16.50 -14.71
N TRP A 92 -18.99 -16.86 -13.50
CA TRP A 92 -18.89 -18.24 -13.04
C TRP A 92 -20.24 -18.98 -13.12
N LYS A 93 -21.33 -18.37 -12.64
CA LYS A 93 -22.68 -18.94 -12.72
C LYS A 93 -23.14 -19.18 -14.17
N ARG A 94 -22.68 -18.37 -15.12
CA ARG A 94 -22.99 -18.48 -16.56
C ARG A 94 -21.98 -19.30 -17.35
N GLY A 95 -20.99 -19.93 -16.70
CA GLY A 95 -19.91 -20.67 -17.36
C GLY A 95 -18.98 -19.78 -18.20
N ARG A 96 -19.01 -18.45 -18.02
CA ARG A 96 -18.19 -17.48 -18.75
C ARG A 96 -17.05 -16.99 -17.87
N TYR A 97 -15.88 -16.81 -18.48
CA TYR A 97 -14.71 -16.29 -17.80
C TYR A 97 -14.16 -15.05 -18.48
N PHE A 98 -14.03 -13.97 -17.70
CA PHE A 98 -13.57 -12.69 -18.17
C PHE A 98 -12.05 -12.58 -18.05
N ALA A 99 -11.31 -13.13 -19.01
CA ALA A 99 -9.84 -13.09 -19.01
C ALA A 99 -9.27 -11.65 -19.16
N TRP A 100 -10.02 -10.76 -19.80
CA TRP A 100 -9.62 -9.35 -19.91
C TRP A 100 -9.58 -8.65 -18.55
N LEU A 101 -10.43 -9.09 -17.60
CA LEU A 101 -10.49 -8.53 -16.25
C LEU A 101 -9.18 -8.84 -15.52
N ASP A 102 -8.68 -10.08 -15.62
CA ASP A 102 -7.36 -10.44 -15.08
C ASP A 102 -6.26 -9.66 -15.77
N PHE A 103 -6.29 -9.58 -17.11
CA PHE A 103 -5.28 -8.82 -17.84
C PHE A 103 -5.13 -7.40 -17.27
N VAL A 104 -6.24 -6.68 -17.12
CA VAL A 104 -6.22 -5.30 -16.59
C VAL A 104 -5.75 -5.25 -15.13
N LEU A 105 -6.29 -6.12 -14.25
CA LEU A 105 -5.93 -6.09 -12.83
C LEU A 105 -4.47 -6.47 -12.58
N PHE A 106 -4.00 -7.57 -13.17
CA PHE A 106 -2.60 -8.00 -13.03
C PHE A 106 -1.64 -7.01 -13.68
N LEU A 107 -2.02 -6.37 -14.79
CA LEU A 107 -1.20 -5.33 -15.40
C LEU A 107 -1.07 -4.11 -14.49
N ILE A 108 -2.18 -3.59 -13.94
CA ILE A 108 -2.15 -2.43 -13.04
C ILE A 108 -1.35 -2.75 -11.76
N CYS A 109 -1.62 -3.88 -11.10
CA CYS A 109 -0.88 -4.31 -9.92
C CYS A 109 0.60 -4.55 -10.23
N GLY A 110 0.93 -5.09 -11.42
CA GLY A 110 2.30 -5.29 -11.87
C GLY A 110 3.04 -3.99 -12.14
N LEU A 111 2.39 -3.00 -12.76
CA LEU A 111 2.98 -1.69 -13.00
C LEU A 111 3.25 -0.95 -11.68
N MET A 112 2.30 -0.98 -10.75
CA MET A 112 2.52 -0.45 -9.40
C MET A 112 3.63 -1.21 -8.67
N GLY A 113 3.69 -2.53 -8.84
CA GLY A 113 4.76 -3.38 -8.33
C GLY A 113 6.13 -3.04 -8.91
N LEU A 114 6.20 -2.63 -10.17
CA LEU A 114 7.44 -2.18 -10.81
C LEU A 114 7.94 -0.88 -10.18
N VAL A 115 7.04 0.05 -9.86
CA VAL A 115 7.39 1.29 -9.13
C VAL A 115 7.91 0.95 -7.73
N VAL A 116 7.20 0.11 -6.98
CA VAL A 116 7.62 -0.30 -5.63
C VAL A 116 8.94 -1.07 -5.66
N PHE A 117 9.12 -1.98 -6.61
CA PHE A 117 10.36 -2.72 -6.82
C PHE A 117 11.53 -1.77 -7.12
N TYR A 118 11.32 -0.83 -8.04
CA TYR A 118 12.36 0.15 -8.38
C TYR A 118 12.79 0.93 -7.15
N LEU A 119 11.83 1.41 -6.36
CA LEU A 119 12.12 2.23 -5.19
C LEU A 119 12.77 1.41 -4.07
N MET A 120 12.30 0.20 -3.82
CA MET A 120 12.88 -0.66 -2.78
C MET A 120 14.32 -1.07 -3.09
N PHE A 121 14.66 -1.38 -4.36
CA PHE A 121 15.97 -1.95 -4.71
C PHE A 121 16.98 -0.94 -5.24
N PHE A 122 16.53 0.16 -5.86
CA PHE A 122 17.42 1.13 -6.52
C PHE A 122 17.41 2.51 -5.86
N SER A 123 16.42 2.83 -5.03
CA SER A 123 16.41 4.12 -4.33
C SER A 123 17.40 4.13 -3.17
N THR A 124 18.02 5.29 -2.94
CA THR A 124 18.82 5.57 -1.73
C THR A 124 17.94 6.00 -0.55
N HIS A 125 16.63 6.18 -0.75
CA HIS A 125 15.73 6.69 0.28
C HIS A 125 15.46 5.60 1.35
N PRO A 126 15.81 5.81 2.63
CA PRO A 126 15.79 4.75 3.64
C PRO A 126 14.39 4.25 4.00
N LEU A 127 13.36 5.07 3.79
CA LEU A 127 11.97 4.73 4.14
C LEU A 127 11.24 3.86 3.12
N VAL A 128 11.80 3.62 1.93
CA VAL A 128 11.16 2.76 0.91
C VAL A 128 11.69 1.33 0.92
N ASP A 129 12.72 1.06 1.73
CA ASP A 129 13.27 -0.28 1.96
C ASP A 129 12.33 -1.14 2.83
N ALA A 130 12.45 -2.46 2.71
CA ALA A 130 11.63 -3.45 3.39
C ALA A 130 10.12 -3.19 3.23
N ASN A 131 9.69 -2.98 1.97
CA ASN A 131 8.29 -2.72 1.62
C ASN A 131 7.55 -4.01 1.25
N TYR A 132 6.73 -4.50 2.18
CA TYR A 132 5.93 -5.71 2.02
C TYR A 132 4.75 -5.56 1.06
N ASN A 133 4.46 -4.35 0.54
CA ASN A 133 3.48 -4.20 -0.53
C ASN A 133 3.89 -4.96 -1.79
N LEU A 134 5.18 -5.24 -2.00
CA LEU A 134 5.68 -6.02 -3.13
C LEU A 134 5.12 -7.45 -3.19
N LEU A 135 4.63 -8.00 -2.06
CA LEU A 135 4.01 -9.32 -1.99
C LEU A 135 2.72 -9.40 -2.81
N TRP A 136 1.92 -8.33 -2.83
CA TRP A 136 0.64 -8.28 -3.56
C TRP A 136 0.70 -7.36 -4.79
N LEU A 137 1.64 -6.41 -4.82
CA LEU A 137 2.04 -5.63 -5.99
C LEU A 137 3.33 -6.19 -6.58
N ASN A 138 3.25 -7.35 -7.23
CA ASN A 138 4.44 -8.03 -7.72
C ASN A 138 4.76 -7.58 -9.17
N PRO A 139 5.98 -7.09 -9.47
CA PRO A 139 6.38 -6.66 -10.83
C PRO A 139 6.25 -7.77 -11.89
N LEU A 140 6.39 -9.04 -11.50
CA LEU A 140 6.22 -10.19 -12.40
C LEU A 140 4.78 -10.32 -12.93
N MET A 141 3.81 -9.67 -12.29
CA MET A 141 2.43 -9.63 -12.79
C MET A 141 2.30 -8.95 -14.16
N VAL A 142 3.23 -8.05 -14.52
CA VAL A 142 3.27 -7.46 -15.87
C VAL A 142 3.49 -8.57 -16.91
N VAL A 143 4.50 -9.40 -16.68
CA VAL A 143 4.81 -10.54 -17.56
C VAL A 143 3.64 -11.53 -17.58
N PHE A 144 3.06 -11.82 -16.41
CA PHE A 144 1.87 -12.67 -16.31
C PHE A 144 0.71 -12.14 -17.16
N ALA A 145 0.42 -10.84 -17.10
CA ALA A 145 -0.67 -10.22 -17.85
C ALA A 145 -0.48 -10.41 -19.36
N PHE A 146 0.72 -10.15 -19.91
CA PHE A 146 0.96 -10.36 -21.34
C PHE A 146 0.94 -11.83 -21.75
N LEU A 147 1.49 -12.73 -20.94
CA LEU A 147 1.46 -14.17 -21.22
C LEU A 147 0.04 -14.75 -21.21
N LEU A 148 -0.88 -14.17 -20.42
CA LEU A 148 -2.28 -14.57 -20.35
C LEU A 148 -3.00 -14.51 -21.71
N LEU A 149 -2.58 -13.60 -22.58
CA LEU A 149 -3.13 -13.43 -23.93
C LEU A 149 -2.93 -14.69 -24.79
N ASN A 150 -1.88 -15.46 -24.52
CA ASN A 150 -1.58 -16.69 -25.23
C ASN A 150 -2.05 -17.92 -24.45
N LYS A 151 -2.98 -18.68 -25.04
CA LYS A 151 -3.60 -19.86 -24.41
C LYS A 151 -2.59 -20.94 -24.01
N LYS A 152 -1.44 -21.05 -24.69
CA LYS A 152 -0.41 -22.06 -24.43
C LYS A 152 0.16 -21.96 -23.01
N TRP A 153 0.28 -20.75 -22.46
CA TRP A 153 0.91 -20.50 -21.16
C TRP A 153 -0.03 -20.67 -19.97
N ARG A 154 -1.35 -20.79 -20.19
CA ARG A 154 -2.35 -20.79 -19.11
C ARG A 154 -2.12 -21.87 -18.04
N GLY A 155 -1.60 -23.03 -18.43
CA GLY A 155 -1.25 -24.10 -17.49
C GLY A 155 -0.12 -23.69 -16.52
N TRP A 156 0.93 -23.05 -17.03
CA TRP A 156 2.05 -22.54 -16.23
C TRP A 156 1.64 -21.34 -15.37
N LEU A 157 0.83 -20.45 -15.94
CA LEU A 157 0.30 -19.29 -15.25
C LEU A 157 -0.56 -19.68 -14.04
N SER A 158 -1.21 -20.85 -14.04
CA SER A 158 -1.96 -21.33 -12.87
C SER A 158 -1.07 -21.49 -11.62
N TYR A 159 0.18 -21.95 -11.78
CA TYR A 159 1.11 -22.06 -10.67
C TYR A 159 1.51 -20.68 -10.14
N PHE A 160 1.76 -19.73 -11.05
CA PHE A 160 2.01 -18.34 -10.66
C PHE A 160 0.81 -17.73 -9.93
N ALA A 161 -0.41 -17.98 -10.39
CA ALA A 161 -1.62 -17.44 -9.75
C ALA A 161 -1.79 -17.98 -8.32
N ILE A 162 -1.46 -19.25 -8.07
CA ILE A 162 -1.42 -19.83 -6.73
C ILE A 162 -0.33 -19.19 -5.88
N LEU A 163 0.88 -19.03 -6.43
CA LEU A 163 1.99 -18.37 -5.72
C LEU A 163 1.58 -16.94 -5.32
N ASN A 164 0.91 -16.23 -6.23
CA ASN A 164 0.38 -14.90 -5.97
C ASN A 164 -0.70 -14.90 -4.88
N ALA A 165 -1.58 -15.90 -4.86
CA ALA A 165 -2.58 -16.04 -3.80
C ALA A 165 -1.90 -16.21 -2.42
N PHE A 166 -0.89 -17.07 -2.31
CA PHE A 166 -0.12 -17.23 -1.08
C PHE A 166 0.63 -15.95 -0.67
N ALA A 167 1.26 -15.26 -1.62
CA ALA A 167 1.94 -13.99 -1.36
C ALA A 167 0.95 -12.90 -0.89
N THR A 168 -0.24 -12.85 -1.50
CA THR A 168 -1.31 -11.93 -1.09
C THR A 168 -1.84 -12.26 0.30
N ILE A 169 -2.00 -13.54 0.65
CA ILE A 169 -2.37 -13.96 2.01
C ILE A 169 -1.29 -13.54 3.02
N ALA A 170 0.00 -13.73 2.70
CA ALA A 170 1.08 -13.26 3.55
C ALA A 170 1.04 -11.74 3.75
N ALA A 171 0.74 -10.97 2.70
CA ALA A 171 0.56 -9.52 2.80
C ALA A 171 -0.62 -9.13 3.71
N ILE A 172 -1.75 -9.84 3.63
CA ILE A 172 -2.89 -9.64 4.54
C ILE A 172 -2.48 -9.92 5.99
N ILE A 173 -1.73 -11.00 6.25
CA ILE A 173 -1.24 -11.32 7.60
C ILE A 173 -0.36 -10.19 8.14
N ILE A 174 0.57 -9.66 7.33
CA ILE A 174 1.43 -8.52 7.70
C ILE A 174 0.61 -7.27 8.04
N LEU A 175 -0.43 -6.99 7.26
CA LEU A 175 -1.35 -5.88 7.51
C LEU A 175 -2.11 -6.05 8.84
N LEU A 176 -2.56 -7.26 9.15
CA LEU A 176 -3.31 -7.57 10.39
C LEU A 176 -2.41 -7.58 11.63
N THR A 177 -1.18 -8.10 11.52
CA THR A 177 -0.21 -8.13 12.63
C THR A 177 0.48 -6.78 12.84
N ARG A 178 0.25 -5.80 11.97
CA ARG A 178 0.87 -4.47 12.00
C ARG A 178 2.40 -4.51 11.93
N ILE A 179 2.97 -5.54 11.31
CA ILE A 179 4.41 -5.58 11.00
C ILE A 179 4.79 -4.41 10.07
N GLN A 180 3.89 -4.07 9.15
CA GLN A 180 3.93 -2.82 8.39
C GLN A 180 2.55 -2.15 8.49
N ILE A 181 2.52 -0.84 8.77
CA ILE A 181 1.29 -0.06 8.82
C ILE A 181 0.89 0.28 7.40
N MET A 182 -0.07 -0.49 6.90
CA MET A 182 -0.62 -0.33 5.55
C MET A 182 -1.93 0.45 5.57
N HIS A 183 -2.25 1.08 4.44
CA HIS A 183 -3.52 1.77 4.26
C HIS A 183 -4.69 0.76 4.27
N ALA A 184 -5.79 1.11 4.95
CA ALA A 184 -6.92 0.19 5.15
C ALA A 184 -7.57 -0.29 3.84
N SER A 185 -7.54 0.54 2.79
CA SER A 185 -8.08 0.20 1.46
C SER A 185 -7.32 -0.93 0.76
N PHE A 186 -6.07 -1.20 1.13
CA PHE A 186 -5.29 -2.28 0.54
C PHE A 186 -5.90 -3.63 0.85
N LEU A 187 -6.59 -3.79 1.98
CA LEU A 187 -7.30 -5.03 2.31
C LEU A 187 -8.35 -5.37 1.23
N SER A 188 -9.11 -4.38 0.74
CA SER A 188 -10.08 -4.61 -0.35
C SER A 188 -9.39 -4.98 -1.67
N LEU A 189 -8.26 -4.36 -1.98
CA LEU A 189 -7.50 -4.68 -3.20
C LEU A 189 -6.85 -6.06 -3.12
N MET A 190 -6.26 -6.42 -1.98
CA MET A 190 -5.69 -7.74 -1.72
C MET A 190 -6.77 -8.83 -1.79
N ALA A 191 -7.93 -8.60 -1.16
CA ALA A 191 -9.06 -9.54 -1.22
C ALA A 191 -9.55 -9.74 -2.67
N MET A 192 -9.67 -8.66 -3.44
CA MET A 192 -10.01 -8.72 -4.87
C MET A 192 -8.99 -9.56 -5.65
N MET A 193 -7.69 -9.30 -5.48
CA MET A 193 -6.61 -10.04 -6.15
C MET A 193 -6.59 -11.51 -5.75
N LEU A 194 -6.82 -11.82 -4.47
CA LEU A 194 -6.91 -13.18 -3.97
C LEU A 194 -8.04 -13.96 -4.65
N VAL A 195 -9.25 -13.38 -4.73
CA VAL A 195 -10.39 -14.01 -5.40
C VAL A 195 -10.08 -14.28 -6.88
N ARG A 196 -9.49 -13.31 -7.58
CA ARG A 196 -9.15 -13.46 -9.01
C ARG A 196 -8.08 -14.53 -9.24
N SER A 197 -7.02 -14.55 -8.42
CA SER A 197 -5.97 -15.58 -8.46
C SER A 197 -6.55 -16.99 -8.26
N LEU A 198 -7.44 -17.18 -7.28
CA LEU A 198 -8.07 -18.48 -7.02
C LEU A 198 -9.02 -18.91 -8.14
N MET A 199 -9.83 -17.98 -8.67
CA MET A 199 -10.73 -18.27 -9.78
C MET A 199 -9.99 -18.64 -11.07
N PHE A 200 -8.88 -17.97 -11.38
CA PHE A 200 -8.04 -18.31 -12.52
C PHE A 200 -7.48 -19.73 -12.40
N PHE A 201 -6.99 -20.09 -11.20
CA PHE A 201 -6.50 -21.45 -10.92
C PHE A 201 -7.61 -22.49 -11.11
N GLN A 202 -8.78 -22.29 -10.48
CA GLN A 202 -9.92 -23.21 -10.55
C GLN A 202 -10.37 -23.44 -12.00
N GLN A 203 -10.43 -22.38 -12.81
CA GLN A 203 -10.87 -22.48 -14.19
C GLN A 203 -9.92 -23.32 -15.05
N ASN A 204 -8.62 -23.10 -14.92
CA ASN A 204 -7.64 -23.86 -15.69
C ASN A 204 -7.53 -25.31 -15.22
N PHE A 205 -7.78 -25.59 -13.93
CA PHE A 205 -7.84 -26.96 -13.43
C PHE A 205 -9.04 -27.72 -14.01
N ARG A 206 -10.23 -27.12 -14.01
CA ARG A 206 -11.45 -27.70 -14.62
C ARG A 206 -11.38 -27.95 -16.12
N ARG A 207 -10.45 -27.31 -16.84
CA ARG A 207 -10.22 -27.56 -18.27
C ARG A 207 -9.31 -28.75 -18.54
N LYS A 208 -8.59 -29.23 -17.52
CA LYS A 208 -7.67 -30.37 -17.64
C LYS A 208 -8.33 -31.70 -17.26
N THR A 209 -9.38 -31.66 -16.44
CA THR A 209 -10.28 -32.79 -16.10
C THR A 209 -11.41 -32.90 -17.10
#